data_AF-A0AAV0XXC0-F1
#
_entry.id   AF-A0AAV0XXC0-F1
#
_cell.length_a   1.000
_cell.length_b   1.000
_cell.length_c   1.000
_cell.angle_alpha   90.00
_cell.angle_beta   90.00
_cell.angle_gamma   90.00
#
_symmetry.space_group_name_H-M   'P 1'
#
loop_
_entity.id
_entity.type
_entity.pdbx_description
1 polymer ?
#
loop_
_entity_poly.entity_id
_entity_poly.type
_entity_poly.pdbx_seq_one_letter_code
_entity_poly.pdbx_strand_id
1 'polypeptide(L)'
;MTNLCFICDKELSVESECVSVKAKGIGNLINSSKARFDNKWKSLVNLENVLVHKDCRKSYTRPDTIRKCVNEKEGTSNISPVKGKLRSNYIFKFKENCLFCDNECSKELEKKLCKERRDTIIQISTLYFKQSIIDVANKRNDEWGKEVLKRLNSVICLVSEESKYHKSCERKFCSTNPVDENKKRGRPQDEDLANAFSNLCDILESENECQFGLNFLHEKMEGTCDEKTLKNKLINKYGDDIIITTSRGRKSVVSFKNTGFKVLTNAWYDSKKENEEE
;
A
#
# COMPACT_ATOMS: atom_id res chain seq x y z
N MET A 1 -51.49 16.29 -26.46
CA MET A 1 -51.96 15.04 -25.83
C MET A 1 -50.75 14.40 -25.16
N THR A 2 -50.77 14.26 -23.84
CA THR A 2 -49.59 13.83 -23.07
C THR A 2 -49.32 12.35 -23.27
N ASN A 3 -48.40 12.05 -24.19
CA ASN A 3 -47.84 10.71 -24.41
C ASN A 3 -46.87 10.35 -23.28
N LEU A 4 -47.34 10.35 -22.03
CA LEU A 4 -46.52 10.04 -20.86
C LEU A 4 -47.04 8.77 -20.20
N CYS A 5 -46.12 7.90 -19.78
CA CYS A 5 -46.44 6.71 -19.00
C CYS A 5 -46.87 7.11 -17.59
N PHE A 6 -48.09 6.74 -17.18
CA PHE A 6 -48.63 7.06 -15.86
C PHE A 6 -47.78 6.57 -14.66
N ILE A 7 -46.98 5.53 -14.85
CA ILE A 7 -46.20 4.91 -13.77
C ILE A 7 -44.86 5.62 -13.56
N CYS A 8 -44.15 5.95 -14.64
CA CYS A 8 -42.80 6.49 -14.59
C CYS A 8 -42.68 7.94 -15.09
N ASP A 9 -43.79 8.54 -15.52
CA ASP A 9 -43.89 9.92 -15.98
C ASP A 9 -42.94 10.26 -17.15
N LYS A 10 -42.49 9.23 -17.90
CA LYS A 10 -41.62 9.35 -19.09
C LYS A 10 -42.41 9.27 -20.39
N GLU A 11 -41.86 9.88 -21.45
CA GLU A 11 -42.44 9.86 -22.80
C GLU A 11 -42.56 8.45 -23.38
N LEU A 12 -43.73 8.19 -23.96
CA LEU A 12 -44.09 6.97 -24.68
C LEU A 12 -43.53 7.11 -26.11
N SER A 13 -42.33 6.63 -26.35
CA SER A 13 -41.72 6.65 -27.68
C SER A 13 -42.28 5.53 -28.57
N VAL A 14 -42.18 5.68 -29.90
CA VAL A 14 -42.61 4.66 -30.88
C VAL A 14 -41.84 3.34 -30.72
N GLU A 15 -40.62 3.40 -30.19
CA GLU A 15 -39.77 2.23 -29.93
C GLU A 15 -40.10 1.51 -28.62
N SER A 16 -40.79 2.16 -27.68
CA SER A 16 -41.15 1.55 -26.40
C SER A 16 -42.54 0.90 -26.50
N GLU A 17 -42.63 -0.41 -26.26
CA GLU A 17 -43.90 -1.14 -26.30
C GLU A 17 -44.88 -0.56 -25.26
N CYS A 18 -45.85 0.23 -25.72
CA CYS A 18 -46.86 0.87 -24.90
C CYS A 18 -48.17 0.07 -24.90
N VAL A 19 -48.87 0.05 -23.76
CA VAL A 19 -50.14 -0.66 -23.60
C VAL A 19 -51.18 0.24 -22.97
N SER A 20 -52.36 0.32 -23.59
CA SER A 20 -53.55 0.93 -22.98
C SER A 20 -54.20 -0.07 -22.03
N VAL A 21 -54.22 0.27 -20.75
CA VAL A 21 -54.75 -0.57 -19.68
C VAL A 21 -56.21 -0.19 -19.44
N LYS A 22 -57.12 -1.14 -19.71
CA LYS A 22 -58.58 -1.02 -19.50
C LYS A 22 -58.98 -1.30 -18.05
N ALA A 23 -60.26 -1.10 -17.71
CA ALA A 23 -60.83 -1.24 -16.36
C ALA A 23 -60.28 -2.39 -15.47
N LYS A 24 -60.22 -3.63 -15.97
CA LYS A 24 -59.68 -4.79 -15.20
C LYS A 24 -58.20 -4.63 -14.84
N GLY A 25 -57.42 -4.03 -15.73
CA GLY A 25 -56.00 -3.77 -15.50
C GLY A 25 -55.78 -2.55 -14.60
N ILE A 26 -56.66 -1.56 -14.65
CA ILE A 26 -56.66 -0.40 -13.73
C ILE A 26 -56.90 -0.88 -12.30
N GLY A 27 -57.84 -1.82 -12.08
CA GLY A 27 -58.04 -2.44 -10.77
C GLY A 27 -56.75 -3.06 -10.20
N ASN A 28 -55.94 -3.71 -11.04
CA ASN A 28 -54.66 -4.28 -10.61
C ASN A 28 -53.62 -3.19 -10.27
N LEU A 29 -53.59 -2.09 -11.03
CA LEU A 29 -52.72 -0.94 -10.74
C LEU A 29 -53.13 -0.25 -9.43
N ILE A 30 -54.43 -0.10 -9.17
CA ILE A 30 -54.96 0.42 -7.91
C ILE A 30 -54.51 -0.44 -6.73
N ASN A 31 -54.68 -1.76 -6.82
CA ASN A 31 -54.27 -2.69 -5.77
C ASN A 31 -52.76 -2.63 -5.53
N SER A 32 -51.98 -2.56 -6.61
CA SER A 32 -50.51 -2.45 -6.55
C SER A 32 -50.07 -1.12 -5.92
N SER A 33 -50.72 -0.01 -6.26
CA SER A 33 -50.46 1.32 -5.69
C SER A 33 -50.81 1.40 -4.21
N LYS A 34 -51.96 0.84 -3.81
CA LYS A 34 -52.35 0.71 -2.40
C LYS A 34 -51.32 -0.11 -1.63
N ALA A 35 -50.88 -1.25 -2.19
CA ALA A 35 -49.86 -2.09 -1.58
C ALA A 35 -48.47 -1.42 -1.51
N ARG A 36 -48.18 -0.45 -2.38
CA ARG A 36 -46.92 0.33 -2.38
C ARG A 36 -46.96 1.59 -1.51
N PHE A 37 -48.12 1.95 -0.96
CA PHE A 37 -48.33 3.22 -0.22
C PHE A 37 -47.81 4.44 -1.00
N ASP A 38 -48.04 4.50 -2.33
CA ASP A 38 -47.53 5.59 -3.19
C ASP A 38 -48.62 6.59 -3.64
N ASN A 39 -49.84 6.43 -3.14
CA ASN A 39 -51.00 7.30 -3.39
C ASN A 39 -51.41 7.47 -4.87
N LYS A 40 -50.71 6.85 -5.83
CA LYS A 40 -51.03 6.92 -7.27
C LYS A 40 -52.41 6.34 -7.59
N TRP A 41 -52.95 5.47 -6.74
CA TRP A 41 -54.29 4.91 -6.85
C TRP A 41 -55.38 5.99 -6.84
N LYS A 42 -55.17 7.12 -6.15
CA LYS A 42 -56.17 8.20 -6.07
C LYS A 42 -56.50 8.77 -7.45
N SER A 43 -55.51 8.85 -8.33
CA SER A 43 -55.66 9.33 -9.69
C SER A 43 -56.19 8.27 -10.67
N LEU A 44 -56.25 6.99 -10.25
CA LEU A 44 -56.72 5.87 -11.08
C LEU A 44 -58.19 5.50 -10.88
N VAL A 45 -58.82 5.92 -9.78
CA VAL A 45 -60.18 5.47 -9.40
C VAL A 45 -61.27 5.89 -10.41
N ASN A 46 -61.08 7.01 -11.12
CA ASN A 46 -62.07 7.58 -12.04
C ASN A 46 -61.65 7.48 -13.52
N LEU A 47 -60.62 6.69 -13.86
CA LEU A 47 -60.13 6.57 -15.24
C LEU A 47 -60.65 5.27 -15.88
N GLU A 48 -61.10 5.36 -17.13
CA GLU A 48 -61.54 4.19 -17.92
C GLU A 48 -60.37 3.49 -18.62
N ASN A 49 -59.33 4.24 -18.97
CA ASN A 49 -58.11 3.74 -19.58
C ASN A 49 -56.89 4.57 -19.16
N VAL A 50 -55.71 3.95 -19.20
CA VAL A 50 -54.43 4.60 -18.91
C VAL A 50 -53.32 4.02 -19.76
N LEU A 51 -52.46 4.90 -20.30
CA LEU A 51 -51.29 4.51 -21.09
C LEU A 51 -50.08 4.29 -20.19
N VAL A 52 -49.45 3.14 -20.34
CA VAL A 52 -48.22 2.77 -19.62
C VAL A 52 -47.31 1.97 -20.53
N HIS A 53 -45.99 2.02 -20.29
CA HIS A 53 -45.09 1.05 -20.88
C HIS A 53 -45.44 -0.36 -20.39
N LYS A 54 -45.32 -1.36 -21.28
CA LYS A 54 -45.55 -2.78 -20.94
C LYS A 54 -44.68 -3.24 -19.78
N ASP A 55 -43.43 -2.79 -19.75
CA ASP A 55 -42.47 -3.10 -18.69
C ASP A 55 -42.78 -2.37 -17.39
N CYS A 56 -43.21 -1.10 -17.48
CA CYS A 56 -43.69 -0.38 -16.31
C CYS A 56 -44.88 -1.10 -15.68
N ARG A 57 -45.85 -1.57 -16.47
CA ARG A 57 -46.97 -2.36 -15.96
C ARG A 57 -46.49 -3.64 -15.29
N LYS A 58 -45.67 -4.46 -15.98
CA LYS A 58 -45.14 -5.72 -15.44
C LYS A 58 -44.41 -5.51 -14.13
N SER A 59 -43.50 -4.54 -14.09
CA SER A 59 -42.74 -4.20 -12.90
C SER A 59 -43.68 -3.72 -11.80
N TYR A 60 -44.54 -2.73 -12.08
CA TYR A 60 -45.37 -2.11 -11.06
C TYR A 60 -46.36 -3.07 -10.39
N THR A 61 -46.92 -4.04 -11.12
CA THR A 61 -47.88 -5.02 -10.58
C THR A 61 -47.23 -6.30 -10.03
N ARG A 62 -45.92 -6.49 -10.15
CA ARG A 62 -45.25 -7.73 -9.74
C ARG A 62 -45.06 -7.79 -8.22
N PRO A 63 -45.52 -8.85 -7.52
CA PRO A 63 -45.45 -8.95 -6.06
C PRO A 63 -44.06 -8.69 -5.45
N ASP A 64 -42.99 -9.23 -6.06
CA ASP A 64 -41.61 -9.04 -5.55
C ASP A 64 -41.20 -7.57 -5.50
N THR A 65 -41.58 -6.81 -6.51
CA THR A 65 -41.22 -5.40 -6.64
C THR A 65 -42.07 -4.51 -5.73
N ILE A 66 -43.29 -4.95 -5.38
CA ILE A 66 -44.14 -4.32 -4.37
C ILE A 66 -43.49 -4.52 -3.00
N ARG A 67 -43.15 -5.76 -2.64
CA ARG A 67 -42.43 -6.10 -1.39
C ARG A 67 -41.14 -5.29 -1.24
N LYS A 68 -40.34 -5.18 -2.30
CA LYS A 68 -39.13 -4.37 -2.31
C LYS A 68 -39.41 -2.89 -2.00
N CYS A 69 -40.41 -2.31 -2.64
CA CYS A 69 -40.78 -0.90 -2.46
C CYS A 69 -41.34 -0.60 -1.06
N VAL A 70 -42.12 -1.52 -0.49
CA VAL A 70 -42.64 -1.39 0.89
C VAL A 70 -41.51 -1.43 1.91
N ASN A 71 -40.60 -2.41 1.78
CA ASN A 71 -39.43 -2.54 2.66
C ASN A 71 -38.49 -1.32 2.60
N GLU A 72 -38.42 -0.63 1.46
CA GLU A 72 -37.64 0.60 1.29
C GLU A 72 -38.30 1.81 1.98
N LYS A 73 -39.63 1.86 2.05
CA LYS A 73 -40.39 2.98 2.64
C LYS A 73 -40.64 2.85 4.14
N GLU A 74 -40.75 1.63 4.66
CA GLU A 74 -41.10 1.38 6.06
C GLU A 74 -40.00 1.71 7.07
N GLY A 75 -38.83 2.19 6.63
CA GLY A 75 -37.89 2.97 7.46
C GLY A 75 -37.72 2.46 8.89
N THR A 76 -37.69 1.14 9.10
CA THR A 76 -37.52 0.58 10.44
C THR A 76 -36.05 0.77 10.80
N SER A 77 -35.82 1.89 11.49
CA SER A 77 -34.63 2.21 12.25
C SER A 77 -34.40 1.14 13.31
N ASN A 78 -33.84 0.01 12.89
CA ASN A 78 -32.90 -0.74 13.70
C ASN A 78 -31.52 -0.33 13.21
N ILE A 79 -30.76 0.35 14.07
CA ILE A 79 -29.35 0.62 13.84
C ILE A 79 -28.64 -0.73 13.75
N SER A 80 -28.36 -1.14 12.52
CA SER A 80 -27.43 -2.21 12.15
C SER A 80 -26.92 -1.88 10.75
N PRO A 81 -25.61 -2.03 10.50
CA PRO A 81 -24.94 -1.29 9.45
C PRO A 81 -25.37 -1.74 8.05
N VAL A 82 -25.51 -0.76 7.17
CA VAL A 82 -25.51 -0.79 5.70
C VAL A 82 -25.46 -2.19 5.09
N LYS A 83 -26.55 -2.61 4.42
CA LYS A 83 -26.52 -3.77 3.53
C LYS A 83 -25.62 -3.46 2.33
N GLY A 84 -24.33 -3.73 2.49
CA GLY A 84 -23.50 -4.17 1.37
C GLY A 84 -24.17 -5.35 0.66
N LYS A 85 -23.74 -5.61 -0.58
CA LYS A 85 -23.92 -6.87 -1.33
C LYS A 85 -24.39 -8.01 -0.43
N LEU A 86 -25.44 -8.74 -0.83
CA LEU A 86 -25.79 -10.07 -0.30
C LEU A 86 -24.54 -10.66 0.33
N ARG A 87 -24.44 -10.69 1.66
CA ARG A 87 -23.36 -11.43 2.31
C ARG A 87 -23.57 -12.83 1.77
N SER A 88 -22.76 -13.24 0.81
CA SER A 88 -22.26 -14.61 0.85
C SER A 88 -21.95 -14.83 2.32
N ASN A 89 -22.58 -15.82 2.96
CA ASN A 89 -22.12 -16.32 4.24
C ASN A 89 -20.74 -16.94 3.97
N TYR A 90 -19.80 -16.07 3.66
CA TYR A 90 -18.44 -16.38 3.35
C TYR A 90 -17.81 -16.60 4.71
N ILE A 91 -17.73 -17.87 5.06
CA ILE A 91 -17.09 -18.34 6.26
C ILE A 91 -15.66 -18.63 5.84
N PHE A 92 -14.73 -17.81 6.33
CA PHE A 92 -13.31 -18.02 6.09
C PHE A 92 -12.89 -19.35 6.69
N LYS A 93 -12.22 -20.19 5.91
CA LYS A 93 -11.78 -21.53 6.34
C LYS A 93 -10.35 -21.48 6.86
N PHE A 94 -10.16 -21.20 8.15
CA PHE A 94 -8.84 -21.03 8.77
C PHE A 94 -7.88 -22.21 8.59
N LYS A 95 -8.40 -23.44 8.65
CA LYS A 95 -7.61 -24.66 8.52
C LYS A 95 -7.16 -24.97 7.09
N GLU A 96 -7.91 -24.49 6.10
CA GLU A 96 -7.72 -24.79 4.67
C GLU A 96 -7.09 -23.62 3.92
N ASN A 97 -7.43 -22.38 4.25
CA ASN A 97 -7.03 -21.19 3.50
C ASN A 97 -5.97 -20.38 4.24
N CYS A 98 -5.12 -19.72 3.46
CA CYS A 98 -4.12 -18.79 3.98
C CYS A 98 -4.80 -17.57 4.59
N LEU A 99 -4.50 -17.29 5.86
CA LEU A 99 -4.99 -16.13 6.61
C LEU A 99 -4.86 -14.81 5.84
N PHE A 100 -3.78 -14.63 5.07
CA PHE A 100 -3.47 -13.38 4.38
C PHE A 100 -4.09 -13.28 2.98
N CYS A 101 -4.01 -14.31 2.16
CA CYS A 101 -4.42 -14.24 0.75
C CYS A 101 -5.71 -15.00 0.42
N ASP A 102 -6.25 -15.78 1.34
CA ASP A 102 -7.44 -16.64 1.14
C ASP A 102 -7.30 -17.75 0.08
N ASN A 103 -6.10 -17.96 -0.44
CA ASN A 103 -5.83 -19.12 -1.28
C ASN A 103 -5.62 -20.38 -0.41
N GLU A 104 -5.98 -21.53 -0.96
CA GLU A 104 -5.83 -22.83 -0.30
C GLU A 104 -4.38 -23.13 0.08
N CYS A 105 -4.16 -23.51 1.34
CA CYS A 105 -2.92 -23.97 1.91
C CYS A 105 -2.83 -25.51 1.84
N SER A 106 -2.73 -26.06 0.63
CA SER A 106 -2.52 -27.49 0.39
C SER A 106 -1.04 -27.80 0.11
N LYS A 107 -0.45 -28.69 0.92
CA LYS A 107 0.91 -29.20 0.67
C LYS A 107 0.98 -30.01 -0.63
N GLU A 108 -0.12 -30.64 -1.02
CA GLU A 108 -0.25 -31.43 -2.24
C GLU A 108 -0.22 -30.51 -3.47
N LEU A 109 -0.93 -29.38 -3.43
CA LEU A 109 -0.88 -28.37 -4.49
C LEU A 109 0.51 -27.74 -4.62
N GLU A 110 1.14 -27.41 -3.50
CA GLU A 110 2.51 -26.86 -3.48
C GLU A 110 3.54 -27.82 -4.10
N LYS A 111 3.41 -29.13 -3.87
CA LYS A 111 4.30 -30.13 -4.48
C LYS A 111 4.20 -30.19 -6.01
N LYS A 112 3.07 -29.83 -6.60
CA LYS A 112 2.86 -29.77 -8.06
C LYS A 112 3.56 -28.59 -8.71
N LEU A 113 3.89 -27.54 -7.96
CA LEU A 113 4.61 -26.38 -8.46
C LEU A 113 6.10 -26.69 -8.64
N CYS A 114 6.77 -25.95 -9.52
CA CYS A 114 8.23 -25.99 -9.64
C CYS A 114 8.86 -25.44 -8.35
N LYS A 115 10.07 -25.92 -8.00
CA LYS A 115 10.74 -25.63 -6.71
C LYS A 115 10.80 -24.13 -6.39
N GLU A 116 11.02 -23.29 -7.38
CA GLU A 116 11.13 -21.83 -7.26
C GLU A 116 9.81 -21.15 -6.88
N ARG A 117 8.67 -21.74 -7.23
CA ARG A 117 7.33 -21.21 -6.98
C ARG A 117 6.66 -21.80 -5.75
N ARG A 118 7.28 -22.80 -5.11
CA ARG A 118 6.72 -23.42 -3.90
C ARG A 118 6.80 -22.47 -2.73
N ASP A 119 5.72 -22.36 -1.98
CA ASP A 119 5.70 -21.64 -0.71
C ASP A 119 5.77 -22.61 0.48
N THR A 120 6.23 -22.08 1.61
CA THR A 120 6.21 -22.78 2.88
C THR A 120 4.89 -22.47 3.58
N ILE A 121 4.05 -23.48 3.80
CA ILE A 121 2.83 -23.35 4.58
C ILE A 121 3.16 -23.53 6.07
N ILE A 122 2.77 -22.57 6.89
CA ILE A 122 2.99 -22.55 8.34
C ILE A 122 1.62 -22.60 9.04
N GLN A 123 1.52 -23.42 10.09
CA GLN A 123 0.39 -23.43 11.01
C GLN A 123 0.70 -22.53 12.22
N ILE A 124 -0.28 -21.74 12.64
CA ILE A 124 -0.15 -20.81 13.76
C ILE A 124 -0.19 -21.60 15.08
N SER A 125 0.89 -21.52 15.84
CA SER A 125 1.01 -22.11 17.18
C SER A 125 1.18 -21.07 18.28
N THR A 126 1.49 -19.81 17.92
CA THR A 126 1.77 -18.74 18.89
C THR A 126 0.51 -17.93 19.19
N LEU A 127 0.12 -17.83 20.47
CA LEU A 127 -1.11 -17.15 20.90
C LEU A 127 -1.10 -15.64 20.58
N TYR A 128 0.03 -14.96 20.79
CA TYR A 128 0.16 -13.52 20.54
C TYR A 128 0.28 -13.15 19.05
N PHE A 129 0.36 -14.14 18.16
CA PHE A 129 0.46 -13.90 16.72
C PHE A 129 -0.72 -13.09 16.20
N LYS A 130 -1.94 -13.36 16.71
CA LYS A 130 -3.14 -12.62 16.34
C LYS A 130 -2.98 -11.11 16.57
N GLN A 131 -2.51 -10.71 17.75
CA GLN A 131 -2.34 -9.31 18.10
C GLN A 131 -1.28 -8.65 17.21
N SER A 132 -0.15 -9.32 17.00
CA SER A 132 0.92 -8.82 16.12
C SER A 132 0.41 -8.52 14.71
N ILE A 133 -0.42 -9.39 14.12
CA ILE A 133 -0.99 -9.15 12.79
C ILE A 133 -2.05 -8.04 12.81
N ILE A 134 -2.85 -7.92 13.88
CA ILE A 134 -3.80 -6.80 14.05
C ILE A 134 -3.04 -5.46 14.03
N ASP A 135 -1.94 -5.36 14.78
CA ASP A 135 -1.14 -4.13 14.86
C ASP A 135 -0.55 -3.76 13.49
N VAL A 136 0.00 -4.74 12.77
CA VAL A 136 0.51 -4.54 11.40
C VAL A 136 -0.61 -4.11 10.44
N ALA A 137 -1.78 -4.75 10.52
CA ALA A 137 -2.91 -4.44 9.64
C ALA A 137 -3.46 -3.03 9.89
N ASN A 138 -3.57 -2.63 11.16
CA ASN A 138 -3.97 -1.27 11.55
C ASN A 138 -2.95 -0.23 11.09
N LYS A 139 -1.64 -0.51 11.25
CA LYS A 139 -0.57 0.38 10.80
C LYS A 139 -0.58 0.57 9.28
N ARG A 140 -0.91 -0.48 8.52
CA ARG A 140 -0.94 -0.45 7.05
C ARG A 140 -2.19 0.22 6.48
N ASN A 141 -3.34 0.04 7.14
CA ASN A 141 -4.62 0.72 6.87
C ASN A 141 -5.10 0.74 5.39
N ASP A 142 -4.74 -0.28 4.61
CA ASP A 142 -5.16 -0.43 3.22
C ASP A 142 -6.23 -1.53 3.07
N GLU A 143 -6.69 -1.77 1.84
CA GLU A 143 -7.74 -2.78 1.59
C GLU A 143 -7.31 -4.20 1.97
N TRP A 144 -6.04 -4.56 1.74
CA TRP A 144 -5.56 -5.89 2.14
C TRP A 144 -5.48 -6.02 3.67
N GLY A 145 -5.18 -4.94 4.40
CA GLY A 145 -5.14 -4.91 5.87
C GLY A 145 -6.54 -5.03 6.45
N LYS A 146 -7.51 -4.27 5.90
CA LYS A 146 -8.92 -4.36 6.27
C LYS A 146 -9.49 -5.77 6.07
N GLU A 147 -9.13 -6.44 4.98
CA GLU A 147 -9.61 -7.79 4.71
C GLU A 147 -9.06 -8.82 5.71
N VAL A 148 -7.76 -8.73 6.05
CA VAL A 148 -7.16 -9.57 7.09
C VAL A 148 -7.78 -9.27 8.47
N LEU A 149 -8.05 -8.01 8.80
CA LEU A 149 -8.72 -7.65 10.06
C LEU A 149 -10.13 -8.25 10.17
N LYS A 150 -10.92 -8.26 9.09
CA LYS A 150 -12.24 -8.91 9.09
C LYS A 150 -12.14 -10.39 9.46
N ARG A 151 -11.16 -11.10 8.90
CA ARG A 151 -10.89 -12.51 9.21
C ARG A 151 -10.45 -12.68 10.66
N LEU A 152 -9.56 -11.82 11.15
CA LEU A 152 -9.07 -11.90 12.54
C LEU A 152 -10.15 -11.58 13.57
N ASN A 153 -11.09 -10.69 13.24
CA ASN A 153 -12.19 -10.32 14.12
C ASN A 153 -13.27 -11.41 14.19
N SER A 154 -13.35 -12.32 13.22
CA SER A 154 -14.33 -13.41 13.25
C SER A 154 -13.92 -14.60 14.13
N VAL A 155 -12.68 -14.61 14.63
CA VAL A 155 -12.11 -15.72 15.41
C VAL A 155 -11.58 -15.22 16.74
N ILE A 156 -11.78 -15.97 17.82
CA ILE A 156 -11.21 -15.62 19.13
C ILE A 156 -9.73 -16.02 19.19
N CYS A 157 -9.41 -17.29 18.88
CA CYS A 157 -8.08 -17.87 18.97
C CYS A 157 -7.68 -18.57 17.65
N LEU A 158 -6.61 -18.09 17.01
CA LEU A 158 -6.13 -18.66 15.75
C LEU A 158 -5.55 -20.07 15.90
N VAL A 159 -4.96 -20.37 17.07
CA VAL A 159 -4.38 -21.68 17.38
C VAL A 159 -5.47 -22.74 17.48
N SER A 160 -6.60 -22.41 18.12
CA SER A 160 -7.76 -23.30 18.24
C SER A 160 -8.41 -23.62 16.90
N GLU A 161 -8.40 -22.68 15.96
CA GLU A 161 -8.92 -22.87 14.59
C GLU A 161 -7.89 -23.52 13.64
N GLU A 162 -6.74 -23.96 14.16
CA GLU A 162 -5.63 -24.55 13.37
C GLU A 162 -5.23 -23.69 12.16
N SER A 163 -5.24 -22.37 12.35
CA SER A 163 -5.08 -21.40 11.27
C SER A 163 -3.75 -21.56 10.53
N LYS A 164 -3.76 -21.41 9.21
CA LYS A 164 -2.56 -21.53 8.36
C LYS A 164 -2.28 -20.30 7.51
N TYR A 165 -1.05 -20.21 7.05
CA TYR A 165 -0.64 -19.18 6.10
C TYR A 165 0.57 -19.59 5.25
N HIS A 166 0.71 -18.93 4.11
CA HIS A 166 1.91 -18.96 3.28
C HIS A 166 2.98 -18.03 3.84
N LYS A 167 4.21 -18.54 4.03
CA LYS A 167 5.33 -17.76 4.58
C LYS A 167 5.65 -16.54 3.72
N SER A 168 5.52 -16.64 2.39
CA SER A 168 5.73 -15.45 1.54
C SER A 168 4.65 -14.39 1.73
N CYS A 169 3.40 -14.79 2.01
CA CYS A 169 2.30 -13.85 2.26
C CYS A 169 2.49 -13.07 3.56
N GLU A 170 2.91 -13.75 4.64
CA GLU A 170 3.24 -13.08 5.91
C GLU A 170 4.35 -12.06 5.71
N ARG A 171 5.46 -12.47 5.09
CA ARG A 171 6.59 -11.57 4.80
C ARG A 171 6.15 -10.35 4.00
N LYS A 172 5.35 -10.55 2.96
CA LYS A 172 4.81 -9.45 2.13
C LYS A 172 3.95 -8.51 2.96
N PHE A 173 3.03 -9.06 3.74
CA PHE A 173 2.11 -8.30 4.58
C PHE A 173 2.85 -7.43 5.60
N CYS A 174 3.85 -8.00 6.28
CA CYS A 174 4.66 -7.32 7.29
C CYS A 174 5.70 -6.34 6.70
N SER A 175 6.14 -6.56 5.45
CA SER A 175 7.16 -5.73 4.79
C SER A 175 6.64 -4.37 4.31
N THR A 176 5.36 -4.29 3.96
CA THR A 176 4.67 -3.05 3.55
C THR A 176 4.31 -2.19 4.75
N ASN A 177 5.32 -1.77 5.52
CA ASN A 177 5.17 -0.54 6.28
C ASN A 177 5.12 0.62 5.27
N PRO A 178 4.39 1.72 5.55
CA PRO A 178 4.60 2.96 4.81
C PRO A 178 6.11 3.22 4.83
N VAL A 179 6.67 3.38 3.63
CA VAL A 179 8.09 3.67 3.45
C VAL A 179 8.34 4.93 4.26
N ASP A 180 8.96 4.77 5.43
CA ASP A 180 9.57 5.87 6.13
C ASP A 180 10.73 6.27 5.22
N GLU A 181 10.48 7.20 4.29
CA GLU A 181 11.45 7.64 3.27
C GLU A 181 12.77 8.10 3.92
N ASN A 182 12.72 8.40 5.22
CA ASN A 182 13.85 8.83 6.05
C ASN A 182 14.63 7.69 6.72
N LYS A 183 14.15 6.43 6.72
CA LYS A 183 14.96 5.31 7.21
C LYS A 183 15.82 4.76 6.09
N LYS A 184 17.04 5.29 6.00
CA LYS A 184 18.13 4.69 5.21
C LYS A 184 18.21 3.21 5.57
N ARG A 185 17.91 2.35 4.59
CA ARG A 185 18.02 0.90 4.75
C ARG A 185 19.49 0.54 4.92
N GLY A 186 19.85 -0.08 6.05
CA GLY A 186 21.22 -0.52 6.34
C GLY A 186 21.48 -0.77 7.82
N ARG A 187 22.69 -1.25 8.14
CA ARG A 187 23.23 -1.24 9.50
C ARG A 187 23.24 0.21 10.02
N PRO A 188 22.94 0.47 11.30
CA PRO A 188 23.17 1.80 11.88
C PRO A 188 24.56 2.32 11.48
N GLN A 189 24.64 3.60 11.12
CA GLN A 189 25.95 4.23 10.92
C GLN A 189 26.72 4.08 12.22
N ASP A 190 27.93 3.54 12.11
CA ASP A 190 28.83 3.41 13.23
C ASP A 190 29.32 4.83 13.58
N GLU A 191 28.80 5.38 14.68
CA GLU A 191 29.09 6.75 15.13
C GLU A 191 30.58 6.92 15.43
N ASP A 192 31.22 5.88 15.97
CA ASP A 192 32.65 5.90 16.28
C ASP A 192 33.48 6.01 14.99
N LEU A 193 33.11 5.24 13.97
CA LEU A 193 33.74 5.33 12.64
C LEU A 193 33.49 6.68 11.96
N ALA A 194 32.32 7.29 12.17
CA ALA A 194 32.00 8.61 11.62
C ALA A 194 32.86 9.70 12.29
N ASN A 195 32.96 9.66 13.61
CA ASN A 195 33.75 10.61 14.40
C ASN A 195 35.25 10.48 14.10
N ALA A 196 35.79 9.26 14.08
CA ALA A 196 37.18 9.01 13.73
C ALA A 196 37.52 9.55 12.33
N PHE A 197 36.63 9.33 11.35
CA PHE A 197 36.83 9.86 10.00
C PHE A 197 36.75 11.38 9.93
N SER A 198 35.86 12.02 10.71
CA SER A 198 35.78 13.47 10.77
C SER A 198 37.09 14.08 11.28
N ASN A 199 37.61 13.55 12.40
CA ASN A 199 38.87 14.01 12.98
C ASN A 199 40.04 13.83 11.99
N LEU A 200 40.09 12.70 11.28
CA LEU A 200 41.09 12.47 10.24
C LEU A 200 41.04 13.55 9.15
N CYS A 201 39.84 13.97 8.75
CA CYS A 201 39.71 15.01 7.75
C CYS A 201 40.20 16.38 8.23
N ASP A 202 39.90 16.73 9.47
CA ASP A 202 40.37 17.99 10.05
C ASP A 202 41.90 18.05 10.07
N ILE A 203 42.54 16.91 10.33
CA ILE A 203 44.00 16.76 10.22
C ILE A 203 44.46 16.97 8.78
N LEU A 204 43.84 16.30 7.80
CA LEU A 204 44.20 16.42 6.38
C LEU A 204 44.03 17.85 5.84
N GLU A 205 43.07 18.61 6.37
CA GLU A 205 42.75 19.97 5.94
C GLU A 205 43.58 21.03 6.68
N SER A 206 44.12 20.71 7.86
CA SER A 206 44.97 21.60 8.66
C SER A 206 46.47 21.41 8.41
N GLU A 207 46.90 20.20 8.03
CA GLU A 207 48.29 19.91 7.70
C GLU A 207 48.61 20.46 6.28
N ASN A 208 49.70 21.22 6.15
CA ASN A 208 50.17 21.76 4.86
C ASN A 208 50.81 20.70 3.94
N GLU A 209 50.67 19.42 4.27
CA GLU A 209 51.19 18.33 3.46
C GLU A 209 50.23 17.99 2.32
N CYS A 210 50.78 17.73 1.14
CA CYS A 210 50.00 17.35 -0.04
C CYS A 210 49.96 15.83 -0.27
N GLN A 211 50.69 15.04 0.53
CA GLN A 211 50.79 13.59 0.39
C GLN A 211 50.79 12.90 1.75
N PHE A 212 50.00 11.84 1.87
CA PHE A 212 49.87 11.07 3.09
C PHE A 212 50.02 9.59 2.81
N GLY A 213 50.82 8.90 3.63
CA GLY A 213 50.86 7.45 3.62
C GLY A 213 49.51 6.89 4.08
N LEU A 214 48.89 6.00 3.31
CA LEU A 214 47.57 5.49 3.68
C LEU A 214 47.59 4.68 4.98
N ASN A 215 48.71 4.01 5.28
CA ASN A 215 48.90 3.31 6.56
C ASN A 215 48.87 4.29 7.74
N PHE A 216 49.46 5.48 7.58
CA PHE A 216 49.44 6.51 8.62
C PHE A 216 48.00 6.99 8.87
N LEU A 217 47.23 7.23 7.81
CA LEU A 217 45.82 7.58 7.92
C LEU A 217 45.00 6.46 8.59
N HIS A 218 45.33 5.20 8.30
CA HIS A 218 44.69 4.05 8.91
C HIS A 218 45.02 3.88 10.40
N GLU A 219 46.27 4.14 10.80
CA GLU A 219 46.69 4.17 12.20
C GLU A 219 45.98 5.30 12.98
N LYS A 220 45.81 6.47 12.35
CA LYS A 220 45.12 7.62 12.96
C LYS A 220 43.61 7.41 13.11
N MET A 221 43.06 6.42 12.42
CA MET A 221 41.68 5.92 12.59
C MET A 221 41.58 4.84 13.68
N GLU A 222 42.67 4.50 14.38
CA GLU A 222 42.74 3.50 15.46
C GLU A 222 42.17 2.11 15.09
N GLY A 223 42.20 1.76 13.80
CA GLY A 223 41.65 0.48 13.32
C GLY A 223 40.12 0.39 13.35
N THR A 224 39.41 1.51 13.45
CA THR A 224 37.94 1.58 13.37
C THR A 224 37.37 1.07 12.04
N CYS A 225 38.19 0.97 10.99
CA CYS A 225 37.82 0.35 9.73
C CYS A 225 39.02 -0.31 9.03
N ASP A 226 38.72 -1.09 8.00
CA ASP A 226 39.71 -1.65 7.08
C ASP A 226 40.19 -0.61 6.05
N GLU A 227 41.41 -0.78 5.54
CA GLU A 227 42.04 0.09 4.53
C GLU A 227 41.15 0.32 3.29
N LYS A 228 40.36 -0.67 2.90
CA LYS A 228 39.42 -0.54 1.77
C LYS A 228 38.25 0.39 2.10
N THR A 229 37.69 0.31 3.30
CA THR A 229 36.65 1.25 3.75
C THR A 229 37.20 2.66 3.88
N LEU A 230 38.43 2.82 4.40
CA LEU A 230 39.09 4.13 4.45
C LEU A 230 39.27 4.74 3.05
N LYS A 231 39.79 3.97 2.08
CA LYS A 231 39.89 4.41 0.67
C LYS A 231 38.56 4.89 0.13
N ASN A 232 37.49 4.11 0.33
CA ASN A 232 36.17 4.46 -0.16
C ASN A 232 35.65 5.75 0.51
N LYS A 233 35.85 5.93 1.82
CA LYS A 233 35.46 7.16 2.51
C LYS A 233 36.21 8.38 2.01
N LEU A 234 37.53 8.27 1.77
CA LEU A 234 38.34 9.34 1.21
C LEU A 234 37.89 9.71 -0.22
N ILE A 235 37.64 8.71 -1.07
CA ILE A 235 37.11 8.91 -2.43
C ILE A 235 35.71 9.56 -2.37
N ASN A 236 34.85 9.13 -1.45
CA ASN A 236 33.52 9.71 -1.32
C ASN A 236 33.54 11.17 -0.83
N LYS A 237 34.49 11.54 0.04
CA LYS A 237 34.59 12.91 0.56
C LYS A 237 35.27 13.87 -0.42
N TYR A 238 36.41 13.47 -0.97
CA TYR A 238 37.28 14.35 -1.76
C TYR A 238 37.17 14.11 -3.28
N GLY A 239 36.61 12.97 -3.70
CA GLY A 239 36.35 12.69 -5.12
C GLY A 239 37.58 12.89 -5.99
N ASP A 240 37.46 13.83 -6.92
CA ASP A 240 38.51 14.17 -7.87
C ASP A 240 39.64 15.04 -7.28
N ASP A 241 39.55 15.53 -6.05
CA ASP A 241 40.61 16.34 -5.44
C ASP A 241 41.80 15.51 -4.96
N ILE A 242 41.67 14.18 -4.91
CA ILE A 242 42.73 13.26 -4.49
C ILE A 242 43.13 12.27 -5.58
N ILE A 243 44.34 11.74 -5.46
CA ILE A 243 44.88 10.62 -6.22
C ILE A 243 45.41 9.60 -5.21
N ILE A 244 44.93 8.35 -5.27
CA ILE A 244 45.46 7.27 -4.45
C ILE A 244 46.36 6.40 -5.33
N THR A 245 47.67 6.43 -5.07
CA THR A 245 48.66 5.66 -5.83
C THR A 245 49.01 4.38 -5.10
N THR A 246 48.92 3.25 -5.78
CA THR A 246 49.32 1.92 -5.29
C THR A 246 50.37 1.31 -6.21
N SER A 247 51.52 0.90 -5.66
CA SER A 247 52.58 0.21 -6.40
C SER A 247 52.83 -1.16 -5.79
N ARG A 248 53.08 -2.17 -6.62
CA ARG A 248 53.42 -3.52 -6.14
C ARG A 248 54.63 -3.44 -5.20
N GLY A 249 54.45 -3.88 -3.95
CA GLY A 249 55.48 -3.90 -2.92
C GLY A 249 55.72 -2.57 -2.17
N ARG A 250 54.97 -1.49 -2.46
CA ARG A 250 55.08 -0.22 -1.72
C ARG A 250 53.76 0.13 -1.02
N LYS A 251 53.85 0.87 0.09
CA LYS A 251 52.69 1.39 0.82
C LYS A 251 51.90 2.36 -0.07
N SER A 252 50.57 2.30 0.01
CA SER A 252 49.68 3.21 -0.73
C SER A 252 49.87 4.65 -0.27
N VAL A 253 49.81 5.61 -1.19
CA VAL A 253 49.91 7.05 -0.87
C VAL A 253 48.69 7.78 -1.41
N VAL A 254 48.13 8.69 -0.61
CA VAL A 254 47.05 9.60 -0.98
C VAL A 254 47.66 10.96 -1.25
N SER A 255 47.39 11.56 -2.41
CA SER A 255 47.94 12.85 -2.80
C SER A 255 46.83 13.81 -3.21
N PHE A 256 46.82 15.04 -2.68
CA PHE A 256 45.86 16.07 -3.05
C PHE A 256 46.34 16.80 -4.31
N LYS A 257 45.47 16.90 -5.32
CA LYS A 257 45.80 17.52 -6.62
C LYS A 257 46.02 19.03 -6.49
N ASN A 258 45.25 19.70 -5.64
CA ASN A 258 45.15 21.16 -5.63
C ASN A 258 46.09 21.83 -4.61
N THR A 259 46.61 21.08 -3.62
CA THR A 259 47.50 21.63 -2.59
C THR A 259 48.86 22.01 -3.17
N GLY A 260 49.41 21.21 -4.09
CA GLY A 260 50.65 21.54 -4.80
C GLY A 260 50.53 22.82 -5.63
N PHE A 261 49.39 23.01 -6.32
CA PHE A 261 49.13 24.25 -7.07
C PHE A 261 49.02 25.46 -6.14
N LYS A 262 48.30 25.36 -5.01
CA LYS A 262 48.21 26.44 -4.02
C LYS A 262 49.56 26.79 -3.39
N VAL A 263 50.37 25.80 -3.03
CA VAL A 263 51.71 26.01 -2.45
C VAL A 263 52.62 26.73 -3.46
N LEU A 264 52.64 26.28 -4.72
CA LEU A 264 53.42 26.93 -5.78
C LEU A 264 52.91 28.35 -6.09
N THR A 265 51.59 28.54 -6.11
CA THR A 265 50.97 29.84 -6.38
C THR A 265 51.25 30.83 -5.26
N ASN A 266 51.08 30.42 -4.00
CA ASN A 266 51.36 31.27 -2.84
C ASN A 266 52.85 31.63 -2.77
N ALA A 267 53.75 30.65 -2.91
CA ALA A 267 55.18 30.91 -2.95
C ALA A 267 55.58 31.89 -4.07
N TRP A 268 54.92 31.81 -5.24
CA TRP A 268 55.16 32.74 -6.33
C TRP A 268 54.65 34.16 -6.05
N TYR A 269 53.46 34.32 -5.47
CA TYR A 269 52.95 35.65 -5.11
C TYR A 269 53.68 36.27 -3.92
N ASP A 270 54.10 35.47 -2.94
CA ASP A 270 54.83 35.94 -1.76
C ASP A 270 56.25 36.41 -2.15
N SER A 271 56.95 35.65 -3.01
CA SER A 271 58.23 36.10 -3.59
C SER A 271 58.10 37.33 -4.49
N LYS A 272 56.91 37.60 -5.04
CA LYS A 272 56.66 38.81 -5.83
C LYS A 272 56.41 40.04 -4.95
N LYS A 273 55.76 39.86 -3.80
CA LYS A 273 55.57 40.93 -2.81
C LYS A 273 56.89 41.35 -2.17
N GLU A 274 57.79 40.41 -1.90
CA GLU A 274 59.14 40.72 -1.40
C GLU A 274 59.99 41.54 -2.38
N ASN A 275 59.71 41.46 -3.69
CA ASN A 275 60.40 42.24 -4.72
C ASN A 275 59.76 43.62 -5.01
N GLU A 276 58.59 43.93 -4.43
CA GLU A 276 57.93 45.25 -4.58
C GLU A 276 58.25 46.21 -3.41
N GLU A 277 58.97 45.76 -2.39
CA GLU A 277 59.39 46.56 -1.22
C GLU A 277 60.87 47.04 -1.26
N GLU A 278 61.58 46.89 -2.39
CA GLU A 278 62.88 47.55 -2.67
C GLU A 278 62.73 48.75 -3.64
#